data_AF-A0A3R6TVC9-F1
#
_entry.id   AF-A0A3R6TVC9-F1
#
_cell.length_a   1.000
_cell.length_b   1.000
_cell.length_c   1.000
_cell.angle_alpha   90.00
_cell.angle_beta   90.00
_cell.angle_gamma   90.00
#
_symmetry.space_group_name_H-M   'P 1'
#
loop_
_entity.id
_entity.type
_entity.pdbx_description
1 polymer ?
#
loop_
_entity_poly.entity_id
_entity_poly.type
_entity_poly.pdbx_seq_one_letter_code
_entity_poly.pdbx_strand_id
1 'polypeptide(L)'
;MLKKTITIGLSSGLEARPVAMLVQIASQFDSQIYVENNNARVNAKSIMGMMTLGMGAGEEITVSADGEDEKEALDNIEKYLKGEK
;
A
#
# COMPACT_ATOMS: atom_id res chain seq x y z
N MET A 1 9.19 13.29 2.00
CA MET A 1 7.94 12.81 1.39
C MET A 1 8.14 12.38 -0.07
N LEU A 2 7.93 11.08 -0.34
CA LEU A 2 7.84 10.50 -1.69
C LEU A 2 6.41 9.98 -1.98
N LYS A 3 6.03 9.95 -3.27
CA LYS A 3 4.72 9.45 -3.73
C LYS A 3 4.87 8.68 -5.04
N LYS A 4 4.14 7.58 -5.21
CA LYS A 4 4.19 6.72 -6.39
C LYS A 4 2.82 6.12 -6.70
N THR A 5 2.42 6.17 -7.97
CA THR A 5 1.22 5.49 -8.47
C THR A 5 1.60 4.09 -8.92
N ILE A 6 0.84 3.09 -8.44
CA ILE A 6 1.14 1.67 -8.58
C ILE A 6 -0.13 0.94 -9.00
N THR A 7 -0.02 0.14 -10.06
CA THR A 7 -1.10 -0.77 -10.49
C THR A 7 -1.04 -2.05 -9.65
N ILE A 8 -2.18 -2.48 -9.11
CA ILE A 8 -2.28 -3.71 -8.31
C ILE A 8 -2.17 -4.94 -9.23
N GLY A 9 -1.04 -5.64 -9.15
CA GLY A 9 -0.78 -6.90 -9.87
C GLY A 9 -1.21 -8.16 -9.12
N LEU A 10 -1.75 -8.01 -7.91
CA LEU A 10 -2.29 -9.14 -7.12
C LEU A 10 -3.61 -9.61 -7.73
N SER A 11 -3.70 -10.90 -8.11
CA SER A 11 -4.89 -11.47 -8.74
C SER A 11 -6.14 -11.44 -7.85
N SER A 12 -5.97 -11.49 -6.52
CA SER A 12 -7.03 -11.31 -5.53
C SER A 12 -7.33 -9.84 -5.21
N GLY A 13 -6.64 -8.88 -5.83
CA GLY A 13 -6.64 -7.50 -5.38
C GLY A 13 -6.18 -7.35 -3.93
N LEU A 14 -6.61 -6.26 -3.28
CA LEU A 14 -6.40 -5.98 -1.87
C LEU A 14 -7.57 -6.47 -1.01
N GLU A 15 -7.78 -7.79 -1.01
CA GLU A 15 -8.67 -8.50 -0.08
C GLU A 15 -8.02 -8.70 1.31
N ALA A 16 -8.74 -9.34 2.25
CA ALA A 16 -8.34 -9.46 3.66
C ALA A 16 -6.89 -9.95 3.88
N ARG A 17 -6.47 -11.03 3.20
CA ARG A 17 -5.10 -11.57 3.34
C ARG A 17 -4.07 -10.63 2.71
N PRO A 18 -4.23 -10.19 1.44
CA PRO A 18 -3.32 -9.22 0.86
C PRO A 18 -3.16 -7.92 1.65
N VAL A 19 -4.26 -7.42 2.22
CA VAL A 19 -4.29 -6.24 3.08
C VAL A 19 -3.52 -6.48 4.37
N ALA A 20 -3.72 -7.62 5.04
CA ALA A 20 -2.97 -7.93 6.26
C ALA A 20 -1.45 -7.98 6.02
N MET A 21 -1.03 -8.57 4.90
CA MET A 21 0.38 -8.60 4.50
C MET A 21 0.92 -7.20 4.17
N LEU A 22 0.17 -6.38 3.43
CA LEU A 22 0.57 -5.00 3.15
C LEU A 22 0.74 -4.18 4.43
N VAL A 23 -0.20 -4.32 5.36
CA VAL A 23 -0.14 -3.66 6.68
C VAL A 23 1.09 -4.13 7.46
N GLN A 24 1.39 -5.43 7.43
CA GLN A 24 2.59 -5.98 8.06
C GLN A 24 3.87 -5.39 7.44
N ILE A 25 3.96 -5.28 6.12
CA ILE A 25 5.10 -4.68 5.42
C ILE A 25 5.22 -3.19 5.80
N ALA A 26 4.13 -2.42 5.68
CA ALA A 26 4.13 -1.00 5.99
C ALA A 26 4.50 -0.72 7.46
N SER A 27 4.15 -1.62 8.38
CA SER A 27 4.44 -1.48 9.81
C SER A 27 5.90 -1.76 10.18
N GLN A 28 6.73 -2.24 9.25
CA GLN A 28 8.18 -2.42 9.47
C GLN A 28 8.96 -1.12 9.36
N PHE A 29 8.37 -0.09 8.75
CA PHE A 29 9.01 1.20 8.50
C PHE A 29 8.56 2.22 9.54
N ASP A 30 9.41 3.20 9.84
CA ASP A 30 9.09 4.34 10.71
C ASP A 30 8.28 5.41 9.96
N SER A 31 8.49 5.54 8.64
CA SER A 31 7.76 6.47 7.78
C SER A 31 6.25 6.44 7.95
N GLN A 32 5.61 7.59 7.83
CA GLN A 32 4.16 7.66 7.68
C GLN A 32 3.77 7.25 6.27
N ILE A 33 2.99 6.18 6.14
CA ILE A 33 2.65 5.59 4.85
C ILE A 33 1.14 5.67 4.65
N TYR A 34 0.73 6.20 3.50
CA TYR A 34 -0.68 6.31 3.12
C TYR A 34 -0.93 5.71 1.75
N VAL A 35 -2.05 5.01 1.64
CA VAL A 35 -2.61 4.51 0.38
C VAL A 35 -3.83 5.37 0.03
N GLU A 36 -3.88 5.83 -1.22
CA GLU A 36 -4.92 6.69 -1.74
C GLU A 36 -5.49 6.10 -3.04
N ASN A 37 -6.81 6.11 -3.14
CA ASN A 37 -7.54 5.95 -4.41
C ASN A 37 -8.39 7.21 -4.65
N ASN A 38 -9.22 7.21 -5.70
CA ASN A 38 -10.04 8.38 -6.06
C ASN A 38 -11.01 8.84 -4.95
N ASN A 39 -11.31 7.99 -3.97
CA ASN A 39 -12.35 8.24 -2.98
C ASN A 39 -11.81 8.47 -1.57
N ALA A 40 -10.68 7.88 -1.22
CA ALA A 40 -10.16 7.94 0.15
C ALA A 40 -8.65 7.81 0.22
N ARG A 41 -8.10 8.37 1.30
CA ARG A 41 -6.71 8.23 1.72
C ARG A 41 -6.68 7.59 3.11
N VAL A 42 -6.01 6.46 3.25
CA VAL A 42 -5.94 5.70 4.52
C VAL A 42 -4.50 5.42 4.91
N ASN A 43 -4.28 5.25 6.21
CA ASN A 43 -2.97 4.85 6.74
C ASN A 43 -2.71 3.38 6.39
N ALA A 44 -1.60 3.12 5.70
CA ALA A 44 -1.20 1.78 5.26
C ALA A 44 -0.88 0.83 6.43
N LYS A 45 -0.59 1.38 7.62
CA LYS A 45 -0.35 0.62 8.86
C LYS A 45 -1.63 0.29 9.63
N SER A 46 -2.80 0.79 9.19
CA SER A 46 -4.09 0.54 9.84
C SER A 46 -4.89 -0.52 9.08
N ILE A 47 -4.98 -1.73 9.65
CA ILE A 47 -5.76 -2.83 9.07
C ILE A 47 -7.22 -2.44 8.81
N MET A 48 -7.85 -1.74 9.76
CA MET A 48 -9.25 -1.34 9.66
C MET A 48 -9.46 -0.35 8.51
N GLY A 49 -8.56 0.63 8.35
CA GLY A 49 -8.66 1.62 7.26
C GLY A 49 -8.37 1.02 5.89
N MET A 50 -7.40 0.11 5.79
CA MET A 50 -7.08 -0.56 4.53
C MET A 50 -8.24 -1.44 4.02
N MET A 51 -8.98 -2.09 4.92
CA MET A 51 -10.15 -2.88 4.54
C MET A 51 -11.29 -2.05 3.92
N THR A 52 -11.38 -0.74 4.20
CA THR A 52 -12.44 0.11 3.64
C THR A 52 -12.13 0.62 2.24
N LEU A 53 -10.87 0.53 1.77
CA LEU A 53 -10.49 1.04 0.45
C LEU A 53 -10.98 0.16 -0.70
N GLY A 54 -11.09 -1.16 -0.49
CA GLY A 54 -11.61 -2.14 -1.46
C GLY A 54 -11.08 -1.95 -2.87
N MET A 55 -9.90 -2.48 -3.19
CA MET A 55 -9.22 -2.22 -4.46
C MET A 55 -8.92 -3.51 -5.22
N GLY A 56 -9.42 -3.61 -6.45
CA GLY A 56 -9.32 -4.79 -7.30
C GLY A 56 -7.98 -4.94 -8.02
N ALA A 57 -7.75 -6.13 -8.58
CA ALA A 57 -6.63 -6.36 -9.49
C ALA A 57 -6.74 -5.45 -10.71
N GLY A 58 -5.62 -4.85 -11.13
CA GLY A 58 -5.54 -3.94 -12.26
C GLY A 58 -5.93 -2.49 -11.95
N GLU A 59 -6.39 -2.18 -10.74
CA GLU A 59 -6.64 -0.80 -10.33
C GLU A 59 -5.34 -0.07 -9.98
N GLU A 60 -5.33 1.24 -10.20
CA GLU A 60 -4.24 2.12 -9.82
C GLU A 60 -4.51 2.75 -8.45
N ILE A 61 -3.48 2.72 -7.61
CA ILE A 61 -3.50 3.35 -6.30
C ILE A 61 -2.28 4.23 -6.17
N THR A 62 -2.37 5.26 -5.35
CA THR A 62 -1.21 6.09 -5.05
C THR A 62 -0.74 5.87 -3.63
N VAL A 63 0.52 5.46 -3.49
CA VAL A 63 1.16 5.27 -2.19
C VAL A 63 2.07 6.46 -1.93
N SER A 64 2.00 7.00 -0.72
CA SER A 64 2.90 8.05 -0.25
C SER A 64 3.57 7.62 1.04
N ALA A 65 4.85 7.94 1.18
CA ALA A 65 5.64 7.71 2.37
C ALA A 65 6.34 9.02 2.77
N ASP A 66 6.40 9.30 4.06
CA ASP A 66 7.12 10.46 4.61
C ASP A 66 7.90 10.07 5.87
N GLY A 67 9.23 10.12 5.78
CA GLY A 67 10.15 9.70 6.85
C GLY A 67 11.54 9.35 6.33
N GLU A 68 12.42 8.91 7.23
CA GLU A 68 13.84 8.64 6.89
C GLU A 68 14.00 7.40 5.99
N ASP A 69 13.10 6.43 6.12
CA ASP A 69 13.06 5.18 5.36
C ASP A 69 12.00 5.20 4.24
N GLU A 70 11.53 6.39 3.82
CA GLU A 70 10.39 6.56 2.89
C GLU A 70 10.60 5.90 1.52
N LYS A 71 11.85 5.86 1.07
CA LYS A 71 12.22 5.24 -0.20
C LYS A 71 12.12 3.72 -0.12
N GLU A 72 12.71 3.14 0.94
CA GLU A 72 12.69 1.69 1.15
C GLU A 72 11.26 1.18 1.40
N ALA A 73 10.47 1.97 2.13
CA ALA A 73 9.05 1.71 2.35
C ALA A 73 8.27 1.63 1.04
N LEU A 74 8.45 2.61 0.14
CA LEU A 74 7.77 2.62 -1.16
C LEU A 74 8.22 1.47 -2.05
N ASP A 75 9.52 1.17 -2.10
CA ASP A 75 10.06 0.10 -2.96
C ASP A 75 9.50 -1.28 -2.53
N ASN A 76 9.45 -1.56 -1.22
CA ASN A 76 8.89 -2.81 -0.70
C ASN A 76 7.37 -2.91 -0.94
N ILE A 77 6.64 -1.82 -0.73
CA ILE A 77 5.19 -1.79 -0.98
C ILE A 77 4.89 -1.98 -2.46
N GLU A 78 5.61 -1.30 -3.34
CA GLU A 78 5.43 -1.45 -4.79
C GLU A 78 5.70 -2.88 -5.24
N LYS A 79 6.83 -3.45 -4.80
CA LYS A 79 7.19 -4.83 -5.12
C LYS A 79 6.06 -5.80 -4.74
N TYR A 80 5.55 -5.65 -3.52
CA TYR A 80 4.43 -6.45 -3.03
C TYR A 80 3.16 -6.27 -3.86
N LEU A 81 2.76 -5.02 -4.13
CA LEU A 81 1.53 -4.71 -4.87
C LEU A 81 1.56 -5.17 -6.33
N LYS A 82 2.74 -5.17 -6.96
CA LYS A 82 2.93 -5.69 -8.32
C LYS A 82 2.92 -7.22 -8.38
N GLY A 83 2.97 -7.90 -7.24
CA GLY A 83 3.10 -9.36 -7.17
C GLY A 83 4.48 -9.87 -7.59
N GLU A 84 5.51 -9.01 -7.55
CA GLU A 84 6.88 -9.37 -7.86
C GLU A 84 7.51 -10.10 -6.66
N LYS A 85 8.14 -11.27 -6.91
CA LYS A 85 8.84 -12.06 -5.87
C LYS A 85 10.12 -11.39 -5.41
#